data_AF-A0A7J3D4D3-F1
#
_entry.id   AF-A0A7J3D4D3-F1
#
_cell.length_a   1.000
_cell.length_b   1.000
_cell.length_c   1.000
_cell.angle_alpha   90.00
_cell.angle_beta   90.00
_cell.angle_gamma   90.00
#
_symmetry.space_group_name_H-M   'P 1'
#
loop_
_entity.id
_entity.type
_entity.pdbx_description
1 polymer ?
#
loop_
_entity_poly.entity_id
_entity_poly.type
_entity_poly.pdbx_seq_one_letter_code
_entity_poly.pdbx_strand_id
1 'polypeptide(L)'
;MDTAREKKVVLRRFFWNDRVIYRIGKLAKIDWFDRFDGKFAKDTYAYFADEERKEAVEKIVEITTDEEFVNVLNARELGPPKYMDVDRFVGEHFFYEANSGFKVVDRRDALRDEVRKALEETGERGYSLLKAIIDLYREGRWDKAYGGATWVDILSKVREIGGVYPAPRDLVILKSYRIYYKTGSRRYPTHTVPEEMIPTVDA
;
A
#
# COMPACT_ATOMS: atom_id res chain seq x y z
N MET A 1 -3.60 14.14 -1.74
CA MET A 1 -4.16 13.35 -0.61
C MET A 1 -3.72 14.05 0.65
N ASP A 2 -4.60 14.32 1.61
CA ASP A 2 -4.14 14.93 2.87
C ASP A 2 -3.18 13.99 3.63
N THR A 3 -2.19 14.56 4.31
CA THR A 3 -1.13 13.84 5.03
C THR A 3 -1.70 12.85 6.03
N ALA A 4 -2.76 13.22 6.77
CA ALA A 4 -3.38 12.34 7.75
C ALA A 4 -3.98 11.09 7.08
N ARG A 5 -4.59 11.26 5.91
CA ARG A 5 -5.11 10.14 5.11
C ARG A 5 -3.97 9.25 4.63
N GLU A 6 -2.87 9.81 4.17
CA GLU A 6 -1.71 9.04 3.70
C GLU A 6 -1.05 8.23 4.83
N LYS A 7 -0.89 8.82 6.03
CA LYS A 7 -0.46 8.11 7.25
C LYS A 7 -1.33 6.89 7.54
N LYS A 8 -2.66 7.00 7.40
CA LYS A 8 -3.59 5.86 7.56
C LYS A 8 -3.34 4.76 6.53
N VAL A 9 -3.05 5.12 5.28
CA VAL A 9 -2.71 4.14 4.23
C VAL A 9 -1.41 3.42 4.58
N VAL A 10 -0.38 4.14 5.03
CA VAL A 10 0.89 3.56 5.48
C VAL A 10 0.65 2.55 6.61
N LEU A 11 -0.06 2.95 7.66
CA LEU A 11 -0.36 2.07 8.80
C LEU A 11 -1.16 0.83 8.37
N ARG A 12 -2.22 1.01 7.59
CA ARG A 12 -3.06 -0.10 7.12
C ARG A 12 -2.27 -1.09 6.28
N ARG A 13 -1.36 -0.59 5.42
CA ARG A 13 -0.67 -1.42 4.43
C ARG A 13 0.55 -2.14 5.01
N PHE A 14 1.37 -1.45 5.78
CA PHE A 14 2.63 -2.01 6.29
C PHE A 14 2.50 -2.59 7.70
N PHE A 15 1.48 -2.18 8.46
CA PHE A 15 1.35 -2.47 9.89
C PHE A 15 -0.03 -3.03 10.23
N TRP A 16 -0.45 -4.07 9.52
CA TRP A 16 -1.77 -4.69 9.71
C TRP A 16 -1.92 -5.45 11.04
N ASN A 17 -0.81 -5.77 11.72
CA ASN A 17 -0.79 -6.51 12.97
C ASN A 17 -0.93 -5.57 14.17
N ASP A 18 -1.93 -5.80 15.01
CA ASP A 18 -2.27 -4.95 16.15
C ASP A 18 -1.14 -4.84 17.18
N ARG A 19 -0.31 -5.86 17.35
CA ARG A 19 0.87 -5.79 18.21
C ARG A 19 1.90 -4.80 17.68
N VAL A 20 2.01 -4.67 16.36
CA VAL A 20 2.92 -3.70 15.74
C VAL A 20 2.33 -2.29 15.88
N ILE A 21 1.02 -2.12 15.66
CA ILE A 21 0.32 -0.85 15.93
C ILE A 21 0.50 -0.41 17.39
N TYR A 22 0.32 -1.33 18.34
CA TYR A 22 0.57 -1.07 19.76
C TYR A 22 2.01 -0.60 20.01
N ARG A 23 3.01 -1.29 19.44
CA ARG A 23 4.43 -0.90 19.57
C ARG A 23 4.72 0.48 18.97
N ILE A 24 4.15 0.79 17.80
CA ILE A 24 4.24 2.12 17.18
C ILE A 24 3.73 3.18 18.17
N GLY A 25 2.56 2.96 18.76
CA GLY A 25 1.99 3.87 19.76
C GLY A 25 2.88 4.08 20.99
N LYS A 26 3.48 2.99 21.51
CA LYS A 26 4.43 3.07 22.64
C LYS A 26 5.71 3.81 22.28
N LEU A 27 6.28 3.57 21.10
CA LEU A 27 7.47 4.26 20.61
C LEU A 27 7.20 5.76 20.38
N ALA A 28 6.00 6.09 19.93
CA ALA A 28 5.52 7.46 19.80
C ALA A 28 5.17 8.14 21.14
N LYS A 29 5.28 7.42 22.27
CA LYS A 29 4.95 7.92 23.62
C LYS A 29 3.52 8.44 23.74
N ILE A 30 2.57 7.73 23.15
CA ILE A 30 1.15 8.07 23.21
C ILE A 30 0.52 7.35 24.41
N ASP A 31 0.18 8.09 25.46
CA ASP A 31 -0.35 7.59 26.74
C ASP A 31 -1.59 6.69 26.59
N TRP A 32 -2.41 6.92 25.55
CA TRP A 32 -3.58 6.11 25.25
C TRP A 32 -3.25 4.61 25.13
N PHE A 33 -2.04 4.25 24.67
CA PHE A 33 -1.62 2.86 24.50
C PHE A 33 -1.32 2.17 25.84
N ASP A 34 -1.02 2.91 26.90
CA ASP A 34 -0.62 2.36 28.20
C ASP A 34 -1.72 1.54 28.85
N ARG A 35 -3.00 1.87 28.56
CA ARG A 35 -4.16 1.10 29.04
C ARG A 35 -4.18 -0.35 28.54
N PHE A 36 -3.38 -0.67 27.52
CA PHE A 36 -3.30 -2.00 26.93
C PHE A 36 -2.03 -2.78 27.31
N ASP A 37 -1.14 -2.22 28.14
CA ASP A 37 0.12 -2.85 28.54
C ASP A 37 -0.13 -4.27 29.11
N GLY A 38 -1.10 -4.40 30.00
CA GLY A 38 -1.46 -5.69 30.59
C GLY A 38 -1.98 -6.72 29.57
N LYS A 39 -2.68 -6.26 28.53
CA LYS A 39 -3.24 -7.09 27.45
C LYS A 39 -2.13 -7.61 26.54
N PHE A 40 -1.27 -6.71 26.04
CA PHE A 40 -0.21 -7.08 25.09
C PHE A 40 1.03 -7.73 25.76
N ALA A 41 1.21 -7.58 27.08
CA ALA A 41 2.28 -8.27 27.82
C ALA A 41 1.99 -9.75 28.06
N LYS A 42 0.73 -10.13 28.30
CA LYS A 42 0.36 -11.50 28.73
C LYS A 42 0.12 -12.47 27.58
N ASP A 43 -0.43 -11.99 26.47
CA ASP A 43 -0.87 -12.84 25.37
C ASP A 43 -0.18 -12.44 24.08
N THR A 44 0.63 -13.33 23.51
CA THR A 44 1.30 -13.16 22.21
C THR A 44 0.33 -12.82 21.07
N TYR A 45 -0.91 -13.32 21.13
CA TYR A 45 -1.97 -13.15 20.14
C TYR A 45 -2.95 -12.02 20.45
N ALA A 46 -2.65 -11.18 21.45
CA ALA A 46 -3.46 -10.01 21.76
C ALA A 46 -3.74 -9.16 20.51
N TYR A 47 -5.01 -8.81 20.33
CA TYR A 47 -5.53 -7.99 19.23
C TYR A 47 -6.40 -6.86 19.78
N PHE A 48 -6.49 -5.75 19.04
CA PHE A 48 -7.42 -4.68 19.35
C PHE A 48 -8.82 -5.06 18.87
N ALA A 49 -9.86 -4.73 19.64
CA ALA A 49 -11.21 -4.72 19.10
C ALA A 49 -11.32 -3.69 17.96
N ASP A 50 -12.29 -3.83 17.06
CA ASP A 50 -12.39 -2.98 15.86
C ASP A 50 -12.39 -1.48 16.17
N GLU A 51 -13.13 -1.04 17.19
CA GLU A 51 -13.16 0.36 17.61
C GLU A 51 -11.84 0.79 18.28
N GLU A 52 -11.21 -0.08 19.08
CA GLU A 52 -9.89 0.19 19.66
C GLU A 52 -8.85 0.37 18.54
N ARG A 53 -8.90 -0.45 17.49
CA ARG A 53 -7.97 -0.38 16.37
C ARG A 53 -8.15 0.92 15.58
N LYS A 54 -9.39 1.33 15.32
CA LYS A 54 -9.67 2.60 14.67
C LYS A 54 -9.10 3.75 15.49
N GLU A 55 -9.41 3.78 16.78
CA GLU A 55 -8.92 4.81 17.71
C GLU A 55 -7.38 4.82 17.79
N ALA A 56 -6.74 3.65 17.85
CA ALA A 56 -5.27 3.51 17.83
C ALA A 56 -4.65 4.17 16.60
N VAL A 57 -5.23 3.91 15.41
CA VAL A 57 -4.75 4.49 14.15
C VAL A 57 -4.93 6.00 14.15
N GLU A 58 -6.08 6.53 14.61
CA GLU A 58 -6.29 7.98 14.74
C GLU A 58 -5.24 8.61 15.67
N LYS A 59 -4.99 8.00 16.83
CA LYS A 59 -3.98 8.50 17.79
C LYS A 59 -2.56 8.52 17.23
N ILE A 60 -2.17 7.54 16.43
CA ILE A 60 -0.86 7.55 15.77
C ILE A 60 -0.80 8.62 14.66
N VAL A 61 -1.90 8.85 13.95
CA VAL A 61 -1.95 9.86 12.88
C VAL A 61 -1.87 11.28 13.44
N GLU A 62 -2.36 11.50 14.67
CA GLU A 62 -2.25 12.76 15.43
C GLU A 62 -0.82 13.10 15.88
N ILE A 63 0.20 12.26 15.62
CA ILE A 63 1.61 12.59 15.88
C ILE A 63 1.97 13.89 15.13
N THR A 64 2.60 14.80 15.87
CA THR A 64 2.67 16.23 15.54
C THR A 64 3.41 16.52 14.23
N THR A 65 4.48 15.79 13.91
CA THR A 65 5.24 15.99 12.66
C THR A 65 5.35 14.72 11.81
N ASP A 66 5.55 14.90 10.51
CA ASP A 66 5.75 13.80 9.55
C ASP A 66 7.09 13.10 9.79
N GLU A 67 8.10 13.85 10.22
CA GLU A 67 9.39 13.35 10.62
C GLU A 67 9.30 12.46 11.85
N GLU A 68 8.58 12.88 12.90
CA GLU A 68 8.35 12.03 14.09
C GLU A 68 7.62 10.73 13.70
N PHE A 69 6.59 10.83 12.87
CA PHE A 69 5.88 9.67 12.36
C PHE A 69 6.84 8.70 11.66
N VAL A 70 7.62 9.18 10.68
CA VAL A 70 8.59 8.35 9.93
C VAL A 70 9.68 7.78 10.84
N ASN A 71 10.18 8.56 11.80
CA ASN A 71 11.19 8.11 12.76
C ASN A 71 10.69 6.94 13.60
N VAL A 72 9.43 6.99 14.05
CA VAL A 72 8.81 5.88 14.76
C VAL A 72 8.68 4.66 13.86
N LEU A 73 8.25 4.82 12.61
CA LEU A 73 8.10 3.69 11.68
C LEU A 73 9.44 3.01 11.32
N ASN A 74 10.53 3.76 11.34
CA ASN A 74 11.88 3.27 11.07
C ASN A 74 12.60 2.77 12.35
N ALA A 75 11.95 2.80 13.51
CA ALA A 75 12.53 2.34 14.75
C ALA A 75 12.98 0.87 14.65
N ARG A 76 14.20 0.59 15.11
CA ARG A 76 14.85 -0.73 14.98
C ARG A 76 14.03 -1.83 15.66
N GLU A 77 13.30 -1.49 16.71
CA GLU A 77 12.43 -2.35 17.50
C GLU A 77 11.24 -2.92 16.71
N LEU A 78 10.80 -2.22 15.65
CA LEU A 78 9.75 -2.69 14.75
C LEU A 78 10.31 -3.69 13.73
N GLY A 79 11.56 -3.48 13.30
CA GLY A 79 12.14 -4.17 12.16
C GLY A 79 11.43 -3.81 10.84
N PRO A 80 11.88 -4.36 9.70
CA PRO A 80 11.22 -4.10 8.43
C PRO A 80 9.80 -4.70 8.44
N PRO A 81 8.82 -4.06 7.78
CA PRO A 81 7.51 -4.63 7.54
C PRO A 81 7.62 -6.05 6.95
N LYS A 82 6.92 -7.01 7.54
CA LYS A 82 6.98 -8.43 7.16
C LYS A 82 5.84 -8.79 6.22
N TYR A 83 6.09 -9.75 5.32
CA TYR A 83 5.11 -10.31 4.38
C TYR A 83 4.45 -9.26 3.49
N MET A 84 5.22 -8.67 2.58
CA MET A 84 4.70 -7.68 1.62
C MET A 84 4.77 -8.22 0.20
N ASP A 85 3.60 -8.44 -0.41
CA ASP A 85 3.50 -8.58 -1.86
C ASP A 85 3.85 -7.26 -2.57
N VAL A 86 3.63 -6.13 -1.87
CA VAL A 86 3.84 -4.78 -2.38
C VAL A 86 4.89 -4.06 -1.52
N ASP A 87 6.11 -4.04 -2.03
CA ASP A 87 7.33 -3.66 -1.31
C ASP A 87 7.76 -2.18 -1.48
N ARG A 88 6.92 -1.36 -2.12
CA ARG A 88 7.18 0.06 -2.40
C ARG A 88 5.97 0.93 -2.09
N PHE A 89 6.15 2.06 -1.41
CA PHE A 89 5.12 3.08 -1.26
C PHE A 89 5.57 4.36 -1.96
N VAL A 90 4.72 4.92 -2.81
CA VAL A 90 4.97 6.23 -3.44
C VAL A 90 3.71 7.07 -3.29
N GLY A 91 3.62 7.78 -2.17
CA GLY A 91 2.57 8.76 -1.93
C GLY A 91 3.03 10.18 -2.23
N GLU A 92 2.25 11.15 -1.77
CA GLU A 92 2.52 12.58 -1.96
C GLU A 92 3.48 13.11 -0.91
N HIS A 93 3.47 12.55 0.29
CA HIS A 93 4.30 12.98 1.42
C HIS A 93 5.31 11.92 1.82
N PHE A 94 4.95 10.65 1.68
CA PHE A 94 5.76 9.53 2.15
C PHE A 94 6.24 8.65 1.00
N PHE A 95 7.47 8.16 1.15
CA PHE A 95 8.07 7.15 0.32
C PHE A 95 8.55 5.98 1.18
N TYR A 96 8.39 4.76 0.71
CA TYR A 96 8.98 3.57 1.32
C TYR A 96 9.60 2.66 0.27
N GLU A 97 10.75 2.11 0.62
CA GLU A 97 11.35 1.00 -0.08
C GLU A 97 12.08 0.09 0.91
N ALA A 98 11.98 -1.23 0.71
CA ALA A 98 12.50 -2.25 1.64
C ALA A 98 13.97 -2.04 2.08
N ASN A 99 14.82 -1.51 1.18
CA ASN A 99 16.23 -1.29 1.47
C ASN A 99 16.54 0.06 2.14
N SER A 100 15.58 0.99 2.16
CA SER A 100 15.82 2.37 2.60
C SER A 100 14.87 2.89 3.67
N GLY A 101 13.85 2.12 4.04
CA GLY A 101 12.84 2.49 5.03
C GLY A 101 11.89 3.58 4.54
N PHE A 102 11.12 4.13 5.48
CA PHE A 102 10.21 5.24 5.25
C PHE A 102 10.96 6.57 5.18
N LYS A 103 10.50 7.50 4.34
CA LYS A 103 11.06 8.84 4.16
C LYS A 103 9.94 9.85 3.94
N VAL A 104 10.12 11.07 4.43
CA VAL A 104 9.27 12.23 4.12
C VAL A 104 9.78 12.86 2.82
N VAL A 105 9.28 12.39 1.68
CA VAL A 105 9.70 12.86 0.34
C VAL A 105 8.66 12.46 -0.71
N ASP A 106 8.30 13.41 -1.59
CA ASP A 106 7.52 13.13 -2.80
C ASP A 106 8.42 12.48 -3.87
N ARG A 107 8.05 11.29 -4.33
CA ARG A 107 8.74 10.56 -5.41
C ARG A 107 7.85 10.33 -6.63
N ARG A 108 6.72 11.03 -6.74
CA ARG A 108 5.76 10.86 -7.84
C ARG A 108 6.36 11.21 -9.19
N ASP A 109 7.28 12.17 -9.30
CA ASP A 109 7.96 12.46 -10.57
C ASP A 109 8.79 11.29 -11.07
N ALA A 110 9.56 10.65 -10.18
CA ALA A 110 10.30 9.45 -10.52
C ALA A 110 9.36 8.30 -10.93
N LEU A 111 8.22 8.17 -10.26
CA LEU A 111 7.17 7.21 -10.64
C LEU A 111 6.57 7.51 -12.02
N ARG A 112 6.29 8.77 -12.35
CA ARG A 112 5.80 9.15 -13.70
C ARG A 112 6.79 8.74 -14.78
N ASP A 113 8.08 8.96 -14.54
CA ASP A 113 9.13 8.52 -15.47
C ASP A 113 9.20 7.01 -15.62
N GLU A 114 9.05 6.24 -14.54
CA GLU A 114 8.99 4.78 -14.57
C GLU A 114 7.77 4.27 -15.33
N VAL A 115 6.59 4.87 -15.10
CA VAL A 115 5.35 4.57 -15.83
C VAL A 115 5.54 4.83 -17.31
N ARG A 116 6.08 6.01 -17.68
CA ARG A 116 6.34 6.37 -19.09
C ARG A 116 7.25 5.35 -19.76
N LYS A 117 8.39 5.02 -19.14
CA LYS A 117 9.34 4.02 -19.69
C LYS A 117 8.70 2.65 -19.85
N ALA A 118 7.91 2.21 -18.87
CA ALA A 118 7.19 0.94 -18.94
C ALA A 118 6.16 0.93 -20.09
N LEU A 119 5.47 2.05 -20.33
CA LEU A 119 4.52 2.20 -21.42
C LEU A 119 5.19 2.36 -22.79
N GLU A 120 6.39 2.93 -22.87
CA GLU A 120 7.21 2.92 -24.10
C GLU A 120 7.54 1.48 -24.54
N GLU A 121 7.77 0.57 -23.60
CA GLU A 121 8.08 -0.84 -23.89
C GLU A 121 6.83 -1.70 -24.17
N THR A 122 5.75 -1.47 -23.42
CA THR A 122 4.53 -2.32 -23.46
C THR A 122 3.46 -1.79 -24.43
N GLY A 123 3.52 -0.50 -24.75
CA GLY A 123 2.54 0.19 -25.58
C GLY A 123 1.11 0.15 -25.01
N GLU A 124 0.14 0.13 -25.92
CA GLU A 124 -1.29 0.14 -25.59
C GLU A 124 -1.73 -1.03 -24.71
N ARG A 125 -1.05 -2.18 -24.79
CA ARG A 125 -1.33 -3.37 -23.99
C ARG A 125 -1.09 -3.13 -22.50
N GLY A 126 0.04 -2.49 -22.16
CA GLY A 126 0.36 -2.15 -20.79
C GLY A 126 -0.56 -1.05 -20.25
N TYR A 127 -0.84 -0.03 -21.07
CA TYR A 127 -1.79 1.02 -20.73
C TYR A 127 -3.18 0.45 -20.43
N SER A 128 -3.72 -0.39 -21.32
CA SER A 128 -5.04 -1.02 -21.17
C SER A 128 -5.14 -1.84 -19.88
N LEU A 129 -4.08 -2.57 -19.53
CA LEU A 129 -4.03 -3.33 -18.27
C LEU A 129 -4.08 -2.40 -17.05
N LEU A 130 -3.19 -1.40 -16.98
CA LEU A 130 -3.13 -0.48 -15.84
C LEU A 130 -4.45 0.25 -15.68
N LYS A 131 -5.00 0.75 -16.79
CA LYS A 131 -6.28 1.45 -16.82
C LYS A 131 -7.42 0.58 -16.30
N ALA A 132 -7.51 -0.66 -16.77
CA ALA A 132 -8.53 -1.60 -16.32
C ALA A 132 -8.45 -1.87 -14.80
N ILE A 133 -7.24 -2.04 -14.25
CA ILE A 133 -7.07 -2.24 -12.80
C ILE A 133 -7.52 -1.00 -12.01
N ILE A 134 -7.17 0.20 -12.48
CA ILE A 134 -7.52 1.47 -11.87
C ILE A 134 -9.03 1.75 -11.94
N ASP A 135 -9.68 1.47 -13.06
CA ASP A 135 -11.11 1.68 -13.20
C ASP A 135 -11.90 0.71 -12.31
N LEU A 136 -11.47 -0.55 -12.20
CA LEU A 136 -12.04 -1.50 -11.24
C LEU A 136 -11.87 -1.06 -9.78
N TYR A 137 -10.78 -0.35 -9.44
CA TYR A 137 -10.62 0.26 -8.11
C TYR A 137 -11.67 1.33 -7.87
N ARG A 138 -11.83 2.25 -8.83
CA ARG A 138 -12.78 3.36 -8.75
C ARG A 138 -14.22 2.90 -8.68
N GLU A 139 -14.53 1.77 -9.32
CA GLU A 139 -15.83 1.09 -9.24
C GLU A 139 -16.06 0.32 -7.93
N GLY A 140 -15.06 0.25 -7.04
CA GLY A 140 -15.14 -0.52 -5.79
C GLY A 140 -15.18 -2.03 -6.00
N ARG A 141 -14.68 -2.51 -7.15
CA ARG A 141 -14.71 -3.93 -7.57
C ARG A 141 -13.43 -4.70 -7.22
N TRP A 142 -12.52 -4.09 -6.48
CA TRP A 142 -11.39 -4.82 -5.93
C TRP A 142 -11.83 -5.77 -4.82
N ASP A 143 -11.20 -6.94 -4.81
CA ASP A 143 -11.32 -7.88 -3.71
C ASP A 143 -10.82 -7.21 -2.43
N LYS A 144 -11.70 -7.14 -1.41
CA LYS A 144 -11.39 -6.47 -0.14
C LYS A 144 -10.36 -7.21 0.70
N ALA A 145 -10.22 -8.53 0.53
CA ALA A 145 -9.31 -9.35 1.31
C ALA A 145 -7.86 -9.23 0.81
N TYR A 146 -7.68 -9.14 -0.51
CA TYR A 146 -6.36 -9.10 -1.15
C TYR A 146 -5.98 -7.74 -1.75
N GLY A 147 -6.93 -6.80 -1.83
CA GLY A 147 -6.69 -5.43 -2.27
C GLY A 147 -6.33 -5.32 -3.75
N GLY A 148 -7.03 -6.05 -4.62
CA GLY A 148 -6.76 -6.06 -6.06
C GLY A 148 -7.91 -6.63 -6.90
N ALA A 149 -7.79 -6.54 -8.22
CA ALA A 149 -8.76 -7.08 -9.15
C ALA A 149 -8.41 -8.52 -9.59
N THR A 150 -9.43 -9.32 -9.90
CA THR A 150 -9.21 -10.66 -10.49
C THR A 150 -8.80 -10.55 -11.95
N TRP A 151 -8.08 -11.54 -12.47
CA TRP A 151 -7.69 -11.55 -13.88
C TRP A 151 -8.90 -11.51 -14.83
N VAL A 152 -9.98 -12.23 -14.47
CA VAL A 152 -11.20 -12.28 -15.28
C VAL A 152 -11.88 -10.92 -15.35
N ASP A 153 -11.98 -10.20 -14.23
CA ASP A 153 -12.53 -8.84 -14.20
C ASP A 153 -11.70 -7.89 -15.03
N ILE A 154 -10.37 -8.00 -14.95
CA ILE A 154 -9.45 -7.16 -15.73
C ILE A 154 -9.63 -7.39 -17.22
N LEU A 155 -9.64 -8.64 -17.69
CA LEU A 155 -9.87 -8.93 -19.11
C LEU A 155 -11.26 -8.45 -19.58
N SER A 156 -12.25 -8.51 -18.70
CA SER A 156 -13.60 -8.01 -19.01
C SER A 156 -13.59 -6.48 -19.13
N LYS A 157 -12.91 -5.79 -18.21
CA LYS A 157 -12.77 -4.33 -18.24
C LYS A 157 -11.93 -3.85 -19.42
N VAL A 158 -10.84 -4.54 -19.77
CA VAL A 158 -10.04 -4.24 -20.99
C VAL A 158 -10.93 -4.29 -22.23
N ARG A 159 -11.81 -5.29 -22.34
CA ARG A 159 -12.77 -5.39 -23.45
C ARG A 159 -13.77 -4.23 -23.45
N GLU A 160 -14.29 -3.90 -22.28
CA GLU A 160 -15.27 -2.83 -22.08
C GLU A 160 -14.73 -1.46 -22.52
N ILE A 161 -13.46 -1.17 -22.20
CA ILE A 161 -12.79 0.09 -22.60
C ILE A 161 -12.24 0.06 -24.02
N GLY A 162 -12.49 -1.01 -24.79
CA GLY A 162 -11.99 -1.17 -26.16
C GLY A 162 -10.47 -1.32 -26.27
N GLY A 163 -9.79 -1.70 -25.18
CA GLY A 163 -8.35 -1.82 -25.11
C GLY A 163 -7.78 -3.12 -25.67
N VAL A 164 -6.45 -3.24 -25.65
CA VAL A 164 -5.72 -4.40 -26.15
C VAL A 164 -5.30 -5.30 -25.00
N TYR A 165 -5.54 -6.61 -25.14
CA TYR A 165 -5.17 -7.58 -24.12
C TYR A 165 -3.65 -7.62 -23.88
N PRO A 166 -3.21 -7.65 -22.62
CA PRO A 166 -1.79 -7.77 -22.27
C PRO A 166 -1.24 -9.16 -22.62
N ALA A 167 -0.02 -9.18 -23.13
CA ALA A 167 0.77 -10.39 -23.26
C ALA A 167 1.49 -10.70 -21.93
N PRO A 168 1.91 -11.97 -21.69
CA PRO A 168 2.66 -12.32 -20.49
C PRO A 168 3.92 -11.47 -20.26
N ARG A 169 4.59 -11.03 -21.33
CA ARG A 169 5.75 -10.14 -21.27
C ARG A 169 5.42 -8.78 -20.66
N ASP A 170 4.25 -8.21 -20.98
CA ASP A 170 3.85 -6.90 -20.48
C ASP A 170 3.71 -6.93 -18.95
N LEU A 171 3.17 -8.03 -18.39
CA LEU A 171 3.08 -8.23 -16.93
C LEU A 171 4.44 -8.25 -16.26
N VAL A 172 5.44 -8.85 -16.89
CA VAL A 172 6.81 -8.93 -16.37
C VAL A 172 7.45 -7.54 -16.36
N ILE A 173 7.29 -6.78 -17.45
CA ILE A 173 7.83 -5.42 -17.57
C ILE A 173 7.18 -4.50 -16.53
N LEU A 174 5.85 -4.43 -16.47
CA LEU A 174 5.16 -3.57 -15.50
C LEU A 174 5.51 -3.93 -14.05
N LYS A 175 5.71 -5.23 -13.76
CA LYS A 175 6.16 -5.69 -12.44
C LYS A 175 7.61 -5.30 -12.15
N SER A 176 8.52 -5.33 -13.13
CA SER A 176 9.93 -4.94 -12.90
C SER A 176 10.07 -3.45 -12.61
N TYR A 177 9.20 -2.60 -13.17
CA TYR A 177 9.11 -1.19 -12.82
C TYR A 177 8.41 -0.94 -11.47
N ARG A 178 7.84 -1.97 -10.83
CA ARG A 178 7.15 -1.90 -9.54
C ARG A 178 5.99 -0.90 -9.54
N ILE A 179 5.31 -0.77 -10.68
CA ILE A 179 4.08 0.03 -10.85
C ILE A 179 2.81 -0.84 -10.84
N TYR A 180 3.00 -2.15 -10.96
CA TYR A 180 1.97 -3.18 -10.91
C TYR A 180 2.46 -4.35 -10.07
N TYR A 181 1.53 -4.95 -9.31
CA TYR A 181 1.81 -6.06 -8.43
C TYR A 181 0.80 -7.18 -8.63
N LYS A 182 1.31 -8.42 -8.56
CA LYS A 182 0.47 -9.61 -8.38
C LYS A 182 0.40 -9.89 -6.89
N THR A 183 -0.79 -9.79 -6.33
CA THR A 183 -1.09 -9.95 -4.91
C THR A 183 -2.00 -11.16 -4.71
N GLY A 184 -2.31 -11.46 -3.45
CA GLY A 184 -3.26 -12.50 -3.08
C GLY A 184 -2.67 -13.90 -3.07
N SER A 185 -3.52 -14.89 -2.86
CA SER A 185 -3.05 -16.27 -2.65
C SER A 185 -2.73 -16.98 -3.96
N ARG A 186 -1.99 -18.10 -3.88
CA ARG A 186 -1.74 -18.98 -5.03
C ARG A 186 -3.04 -19.46 -5.70
N ARG A 187 -4.10 -19.67 -4.93
CA ARG A 187 -5.41 -20.15 -5.42
C ARG A 187 -6.29 -19.02 -5.95
N TYR A 188 -6.14 -17.82 -5.38
CA TYR A 188 -6.95 -16.64 -5.69
C TYR A 188 -6.01 -15.45 -5.94
N PRO A 189 -5.30 -15.43 -7.09
CA PRO A 189 -4.40 -14.34 -7.41
C PRO A 189 -5.21 -13.08 -7.76
N THR A 190 -4.72 -11.96 -7.29
CA THR A 190 -5.25 -10.63 -7.63
C THR A 190 -4.12 -9.75 -8.17
N HIS A 191 -4.51 -8.60 -8.70
CA HIS A 191 -3.69 -7.72 -9.50
C HIS A 191 -3.97 -6.28 -9.09
N THR A 192 -2.92 -5.54 -8.73
CA THR A 192 -3.04 -4.28 -8.02
C THR A 192 -2.07 -3.23 -8.56
N VAL A 193 -2.54 -2.01 -8.69
CA VAL A 193 -1.73 -0.79 -8.70
C VAL A 193 -1.93 -0.15 -7.33
N PRO A 194 -0.93 0.01 -6.46
CA PRO A 194 -1.15 0.48 -5.10
C PRO A 194 -1.92 1.80 -5.05
N GLU A 195 -2.89 1.92 -4.14
CA GLU A 195 -3.88 3.02 -4.20
C GLU A 195 -3.25 4.42 -4.11
N GLU A 196 -2.14 4.55 -3.39
CA GLU A 196 -1.41 5.81 -3.29
C GLU A 196 -0.72 6.19 -4.61
N MET A 197 -0.41 5.19 -5.44
CA MET A 197 0.25 5.36 -6.73
C MET A 197 -0.75 5.66 -7.86
N ILE A 198 -2.02 5.26 -7.71
CA ILE A 198 -3.06 5.41 -8.75
C ILE A 198 -3.12 6.83 -9.35
N PRO A 199 -3.15 7.92 -8.56
CA PRO A 199 -3.20 9.27 -9.13
C PRO A 199 -2.00 9.62 -10.02
N THR A 200 -0.87 8.96 -9.81
CA THR A 200 0.36 9.17 -10.58
C THR A 200 0.44 8.25 -11.79
N VAL A 201 -0.07 7.02 -11.66
CA VAL A 201 -0.06 6.01 -12.73
C VAL A 201 -1.13 6.30 -13.79
N ASP A 202 -2.24 6.93 -13.40
CA ASP A 202 -3.34 7.31 -14.33
C ASP A 202 -3.17 8.69 -14.97
N ALA A 203 -2.10 9.43 -14.62
CA ALA A 203 -1.82 10.77 -15.12
C ALA A 203 -1.21 10.75 -16.52
#